data_AF-A0AAV5R705-F1
#
_entry.id   AF-A0AAV5R705-F1
#
_cell.length_a   1.000
_cell.length_b   1.000
_cell.length_c   1.000
_cell.angle_alpha   90.00
_cell.angle_beta   90.00
_cell.angle_gamma   90.00
#
_symmetry.space_group_name_H-M   'P 1'
#
loop_
_entity.id
_entity.type
_entity.pdbx_description
1 polymer ?
#
loop_
_entity_poly.entity_id
_entity_poly.type
_entity_poly.pdbx_seq_one_letter_code
_entity_poly.pdbx_strand_id
1 'polypeptide(L)'
;MSQMSNLNNSSSSNDRDSIKPYPDEEALGDYGNGNGNVSEHGNGLGRKTSNLLDPDNDLIRTVSNYTLANIISGEAAEKTYSDEKLIDEGKLPPPPPPKYGIFAPENRSLMKSFLLKYIVVIIAFWTFILSVWSIYWGSMYHRENRLINLGILVNVETDISLPVSQAMYLSTIDPSISTSLSWHFNSNLTEDEIIQLVHDQKYWGAIYVTSNNVSNQLINAFNNGENLNTSNFVKSYYETGRDPNTMGSIVEPTLYRFQSVFLKYLQSVSYPSILNNLSTNQFANLQNTNLLSSYPIIEYTNGRPTTLITIAPLQVGLIYIIIITFFDVMWTTPLYGAIASKIYPMHYIILRMVISQISYLFISLAFTTLNAAFQINMNQTWKGGFGVFWMISYLTMSAVGGANQNVSLILFSTFPPLMGFWMLFFVIINISATFSPIPLCPDFYRFTYAMPIKNAYELLKVVLFDTARLTMGRDFGILIAWGAANLILLPFCILFFANRMKSKMIKETKKQIQLEKEGKKV
;
A
#
# COMPACT_ATOMS: atom_id res chain seq x y z
N MET A 1 -13.87 -1.84 28.55
CA MET A 1 -13.17 -1.46 29.79
C MET A 1 -12.10 -0.43 29.40
N SER A 2 -12.39 0.88 29.45
CA SER A 2 -12.23 1.81 30.62
C SER A 2 -10.76 1.92 31.05
N GLN A 3 -10.05 3.06 31.13
CA GLN A 3 -10.34 4.50 31.32
C GLN A 3 -9.04 5.28 30.92
N MET A 4 -9.06 6.47 30.30
CA MET A 4 -8.95 7.83 30.92
C MET A 4 -7.80 7.99 31.93
N SER A 5 -7.01 9.07 32.05
CA SER A 5 -6.91 10.41 31.43
C SER A 5 -5.78 11.20 32.13
N ASN A 6 -5.12 12.10 31.41
CA ASN A 6 -4.55 13.42 31.80
C ASN A 6 -3.75 13.61 33.11
N LEU A 7 -2.64 14.38 33.00
CA LEU A 7 -2.36 15.56 33.84
C LEU A 7 -1.28 16.46 33.20
N ASN A 8 -1.58 17.77 33.20
CA ASN A 8 -0.78 18.92 32.74
C ASN A 8 -0.23 19.70 33.96
N ASN A 9 0.66 20.68 33.68
CA ASN A 9 1.18 21.81 34.51
C ASN A 9 2.59 21.60 35.12
N SER A 10 3.53 22.57 35.18
CA SER A 10 3.57 24.00 34.83
C SER A 10 4.99 24.60 35.02
N SER A 11 5.32 25.61 34.21
CA SER A 11 6.04 26.89 34.50
C SER A 11 7.55 27.01 34.87
N SER A 12 8.23 27.79 34.01
CA SER A 12 9.17 28.94 34.22
C SER A 12 10.63 28.76 34.66
N SER A 13 11.56 29.28 33.83
CA SER A 13 12.54 30.30 34.22
C SER A 13 13.20 30.97 32.99
N ASN A 14 13.40 32.29 33.08
CA ASN A 14 14.19 33.12 32.17
C ASN A 14 15.70 32.91 32.43
N ASP A 15 16.57 33.04 31.42
CA ASP A 15 17.67 34.01 31.44
C ASP A 15 18.43 34.12 30.10
N ARG A 16 19.13 35.24 29.96
CA ARG A 16 19.50 35.98 28.75
C ARG A 16 20.90 35.64 28.15
N ASP A 17 21.11 36.25 26.97
CA ASP A 17 22.36 36.85 26.44
C ASP A 17 23.22 36.08 25.41
N SER A 18 23.23 36.60 24.17
CA SER A 18 24.40 37.07 23.37
C SER A 18 23.96 37.30 21.89
N ILE A 19 23.85 38.55 21.37
CA ILE A 19 24.89 39.41 20.75
C ILE A 19 25.47 38.75 19.47
N LYS A 20 25.51 39.29 18.24
CA LYS A 20 25.18 40.58 17.55
C LYS A 20 25.32 40.35 16.00
N PRO A 21 25.18 41.37 15.10
CA PRO A 21 24.51 41.24 13.78
C PRO A 21 25.31 41.72 12.53
N TYR A 22 24.64 41.65 11.36
CA TYR A 22 24.77 42.39 10.06
C TYR A 22 26.15 42.49 9.35
N PRO A 23 26.16 42.53 7.99
CA PRO A 23 26.10 43.79 7.19
C PRO A 23 25.20 43.66 5.93
N ASP A 24 24.85 44.65 5.09
CA ASP A 24 25.07 46.10 5.01
C ASP A 24 24.09 46.71 3.97
N GLU A 25 24.00 48.03 4.05
CA GLU A 25 23.28 49.02 3.22
C GLU A 25 23.70 49.12 1.74
N GLU A 26 22.82 49.73 0.93
CA GLU A 26 23.05 50.89 0.01
C GLU A 26 22.00 50.83 -1.13
N ALA A 27 21.31 51.88 -1.59
CA ALA A 27 21.40 53.35 -1.47
C ALA A 27 20.00 53.92 -1.82
N LEU A 28 19.37 54.75 -0.97
CA LEU A 28 19.36 56.23 -0.91
C LEU A 28 18.51 56.99 -1.96
N GLY A 29 17.65 57.85 -1.41
CA GLY A 29 17.31 59.20 -1.93
C GLY A 29 15.84 59.38 -2.34
N ASP A 30 15.11 60.42 -1.94
CA ASP A 30 15.42 61.58 -1.08
C ASP A 30 14.13 62.41 -0.87
N TYR A 31 14.11 63.21 0.22
CA TYR A 31 13.24 64.34 0.60
C TYR A 31 11.70 64.15 0.69
N GLY A 32 10.97 64.55 1.73
CA GLY A 32 11.30 65.46 2.82
C GLY A 32 10.18 66.50 3.04
N ASN A 33 9.50 66.37 4.18
CA ASN A 33 9.09 67.47 5.08
C ASN A 33 7.78 68.28 4.82
N GLY A 34 7.03 68.56 5.90
CA GLY A 34 6.07 69.68 5.91
C GLY A 34 4.85 69.63 6.84
N ASN A 35 5.07 69.78 8.15
CA ASN A 35 4.19 70.31 9.22
C ASN A 35 2.76 70.87 8.94
N GLY A 36 1.83 70.59 9.88
CA GLY A 36 1.29 71.64 10.77
C GLY A 36 -0.17 72.13 10.63
N ASN A 37 -0.98 71.81 11.65
CA ASN A 37 -2.00 72.62 12.37
C ASN A 37 -3.31 73.17 11.74
N VAL A 38 -4.43 72.68 12.32
CA VAL A 38 -5.54 73.38 13.05
C VAL A 38 -6.57 74.30 12.32
N SER A 39 -7.83 74.10 12.75
CA SER A 39 -9.03 74.98 12.86
C SER A 39 -10.07 75.11 11.73
N GLU A 40 -11.25 74.58 12.06
CA GLU A 40 -12.63 75.11 12.00
C GLU A 40 -13.14 76.02 10.86
N HIS A 41 -14.30 75.58 10.36
CA HIS A 41 -15.56 76.31 10.07
C HIS A 41 -16.01 76.40 8.60
N GLY A 42 -17.29 76.04 8.39
CA GLY A 42 -18.10 76.57 7.30
C GLY A 42 -18.68 75.56 6.30
N ASN A 43 -19.89 75.11 6.61
CA ASN A 43 -20.98 74.65 5.72
C ASN A 43 -20.74 74.53 4.21
N GLY A 44 -21.23 73.39 3.67
CA GLY A 44 -22.02 73.42 2.44
C GLY A 44 -21.46 72.57 1.30
N LEU A 45 -22.19 71.48 1.00
CA LEU A 45 -22.31 70.86 -0.33
C LEU A 45 -21.01 70.42 -1.04
N GLY A 46 -20.74 69.11 -0.98
CA GLY A 46 -20.00 68.42 -2.04
C GLY A 46 -18.90 67.50 -1.54
N ARG A 47 -19.19 66.20 -1.42
CA ARG A 47 -18.28 65.08 -1.73
C ARG A 47 -18.91 63.74 -1.35
N LYS A 48 -19.34 62.99 -2.36
CA LYS A 48 -19.42 61.51 -2.32
C LYS A 48 -18.76 60.98 -3.60
N THR A 49 -17.48 61.26 -3.75
CA THR A 49 -16.60 60.66 -4.77
C THR A 49 -15.20 60.54 -4.18
N SER A 50 -15.06 59.64 -3.20
CA SER A 50 -13.75 59.23 -2.68
C SER A 50 -13.85 57.82 -2.08
N ASN A 51 -14.27 56.85 -2.89
CA ASN A 51 -14.08 55.42 -2.62
C ASN A 51 -13.41 54.76 -3.84
N LEU A 52 -12.42 55.44 -4.40
CA LEU A 52 -11.48 54.84 -5.35
C LEU A 52 -10.24 54.50 -4.53
N LEU A 53 -9.92 53.21 -4.50
CA LEU A 53 -8.64 52.60 -4.07
C LEU A 53 -8.45 52.51 -2.54
N ASP A 54 -9.19 51.58 -1.92
CA ASP A 54 -8.76 50.96 -0.66
C ASP A 54 -7.99 49.67 -1.03
N PRO A 55 -6.65 49.64 -0.91
CA PRO A 55 -5.81 48.55 -1.43
C PRO A 55 -6.12 47.19 -0.78
N ASP A 56 -6.60 47.17 0.46
CA ASP A 56 -6.98 45.93 1.16
C ASP A 56 -8.28 45.32 0.57
N ASN A 57 -9.21 46.17 0.14
CA ASN A 57 -10.43 45.72 -0.55
C ASN A 57 -10.11 45.15 -1.94
N ASP A 58 -9.06 45.65 -2.61
CA ASP A 58 -8.64 45.17 -3.92
C ASP A 58 -7.91 43.82 -3.85
N LEU A 59 -7.06 43.62 -2.83
CA LEU A 59 -6.44 42.33 -2.52
C LEU A 59 -7.47 41.25 -2.20
N ILE A 60 -8.45 41.54 -1.32
CA ILE A 60 -9.53 40.59 -0.99
C ILE A 60 -10.45 40.35 -2.19
N ARG A 61 -10.59 41.34 -3.10
CA ARG A 61 -11.32 41.14 -4.36
C ARG A 61 -10.58 40.25 -5.35
N THR A 62 -9.25 40.33 -5.38
CA THR A 62 -8.39 39.49 -6.20
C THR A 62 -8.62 38.00 -5.90
N VAL A 63 -8.86 37.64 -4.62
CA VAL A 63 -9.14 36.25 -4.18
C VAL A 63 -10.33 35.62 -4.91
N SER A 64 -11.39 36.38 -5.20
CA SER A 64 -12.56 35.83 -5.91
C SER A 64 -12.44 35.88 -7.44
N ASN A 65 -11.54 36.71 -7.96
CA ASN A 65 -11.39 36.92 -9.39
C ASN A 65 -10.42 35.90 -10.00
N TYR A 66 -9.37 35.52 -9.26
CA TYR A 66 -8.37 34.54 -9.66
C TYR A 66 -8.57 33.21 -8.93
N THR A 67 -9.75 32.60 -9.11
CA THR A 67 -9.97 31.24 -8.64
C THR A 67 -9.35 30.23 -9.60
N LEU A 68 -8.99 29.03 -9.10
CA LEU A 68 -8.47 27.95 -9.94
C LEU A 68 -9.42 27.62 -11.11
N ALA A 69 -10.74 27.72 -10.89
CA ALA A 69 -11.74 27.54 -11.93
C ALA A 69 -11.65 28.60 -13.04
N ASN A 70 -11.53 29.88 -12.67
CA ASN A 70 -11.44 31.00 -13.63
C ASN A 70 -10.12 30.99 -14.41
N ILE A 71 -9.05 30.50 -13.79
CA ILE A 71 -7.74 30.34 -14.44
C ILE A 71 -7.79 29.18 -15.44
N ILE A 72 -8.40 28.04 -15.06
CA ILE A 72 -8.55 26.88 -15.94
C ILE A 72 -9.54 27.17 -17.09
N SER A 73 -10.60 27.94 -16.86
CA SER A 73 -11.55 28.35 -17.91
C SER A 73 -10.99 29.39 -18.87
N GLY A 74 -9.91 30.08 -18.49
CA GLY A 74 -9.33 31.19 -19.25
C GLY A 74 -10.07 32.51 -19.08
N GLU A 75 -11.23 32.53 -18.40
CA GLU A 75 -12.03 33.74 -18.18
C GLU A 75 -11.27 34.81 -17.40
N ALA A 76 -10.41 34.41 -16.46
CA ALA A 76 -9.57 35.37 -15.72
C ALA A 76 -8.59 36.08 -16.67
N ALA A 77 -7.94 35.33 -17.57
CA ALA A 77 -6.98 35.89 -18.51
C ALA A 77 -7.66 36.75 -19.58
N GLU A 78 -8.81 36.32 -20.10
CA GLU A 78 -9.60 37.07 -21.07
C GLU A 78 -10.12 38.38 -20.48
N LYS A 79 -10.56 38.35 -19.22
CA LYS A 79 -11.00 39.54 -18.51
C LYS A 79 -9.84 40.52 -18.28
N THR A 80 -8.69 40.06 -17.81
CA THR A 80 -7.49 40.90 -17.65
C THR A 80 -7.05 41.52 -18.98
N TYR A 81 -7.05 40.75 -20.06
CA TYR A 81 -6.74 41.24 -21.40
C TYR A 81 -7.74 42.31 -21.87
N SER A 82 -9.04 42.11 -21.62
CA SER A 82 -10.07 43.08 -21.98
C SER A 82 -9.96 44.37 -21.17
N ASP A 83 -9.61 44.27 -19.89
CA ASP A 83 -9.41 45.40 -18.99
C ASP A 83 -8.17 46.21 -19.39
N GLU A 84 -7.05 45.55 -19.69
CA GLU A 84 -5.83 46.19 -20.21
C GLU A 84 -6.08 46.90 -21.54
N LYS A 85 -6.79 46.26 -22.47
CA LYS A 85 -7.13 46.86 -23.77
C LYS A 85 -7.99 48.12 -23.62
N LEU A 86 -8.92 48.14 -22.67
CA LEU A 86 -9.74 49.32 -22.39
C LEU A 86 -8.88 50.47 -21.82
N ILE A 87 -7.92 50.15 -20.95
CA ILE A 87 -6.97 51.11 -20.39
C ILE A 87 -6.08 51.70 -21.49
N ASP A 88 -5.57 50.88 -22.40
CA ASP A 88 -4.79 51.32 -23.57
C ASP A 88 -5.60 52.20 -24.52
N GLU A 89 -6.92 51.96 -24.65
CA GLU A 89 -7.86 52.81 -25.38
C GLU A 89 -8.28 54.08 -24.61
N GLY A 90 -7.73 54.32 -23.41
CA GLY A 90 -8.06 55.47 -22.55
C GLY A 90 -9.44 55.39 -21.90
N LYS A 91 -10.08 54.22 -21.91
CA LYS A 91 -11.39 53.96 -21.30
C LYS A 91 -11.21 53.32 -19.92
N LEU A 92 -12.08 53.71 -18.99
CA LEU A 92 -12.13 53.06 -17.68
C LEU A 92 -12.79 51.68 -17.82
N PRO A 93 -12.19 50.62 -17.25
CA PRO A 93 -12.83 49.31 -17.21
C PRO A 93 -14.14 49.38 -16.41
N PRO A 94 -15.13 48.53 -16.72
CA PRO A 94 -16.41 48.53 -16.03
C PRO A 94 -16.21 48.26 -14.52
N PRO A 95 -16.99 48.92 -13.63
CA PRO A 95 -16.86 48.68 -12.20
C PRO A 95 -17.15 47.21 -11.88
N PRO A 96 -16.41 46.60 -10.94
CA PRO A 96 -16.60 45.20 -10.60
C PRO A 96 -18.03 44.96 -10.06
N PRO A 97 -18.63 43.80 -10.37
CA PRO A 97 -20.00 43.50 -9.95
C PRO A 97 -20.14 43.55 -8.42
N PRO A 98 -21.30 43.99 -7.89
CA PRO A 98 -21.54 44.05 -6.46
C PRO A 98 -21.49 42.65 -5.85
N LYS A 99 -20.79 42.50 -4.72
CA LYS A 99 -20.70 41.25 -3.96
C LYS A 99 -21.68 41.28 -2.80
N TYR A 100 -22.41 40.19 -2.61
CA TYR A 100 -23.40 40.04 -1.54
C TYR A 100 -22.95 38.98 -0.52
N GLY A 101 -23.47 39.07 0.71
CA GLY A 101 -23.24 38.07 1.75
C GLY A 101 -23.84 36.69 1.42
N ILE A 102 -23.40 35.65 2.12
CA ILE A 102 -23.80 34.25 1.86
C ILE A 102 -25.33 34.06 1.95
N PHE A 103 -25.99 34.77 2.87
CA PHE A 103 -27.43 34.67 3.13
C PHE A 103 -28.26 35.77 2.46
N ALA A 104 -27.65 36.58 1.58
CA ALA A 104 -28.37 37.63 0.86
C ALA A 104 -29.38 37.01 -0.13
N PRO A 105 -30.57 37.62 -0.32
CA PRO A 105 -31.59 37.12 -1.24
C PRO A 105 -31.07 36.84 -2.66
N GLU A 106 -30.14 37.67 -3.12
CA GLU A 106 -29.49 37.60 -4.44
C GLU A 106 -28.68 36.32 -4.62
N ASN A 107 -28.08 35.79 -3.55
CA ASN A 107 -27.24 34.59 -3.57
C ASN A 107 -28.01 33.30 -3.24
N ARG A 108 -29.30 33.37 -2.88
CA ARG A 108 -30.08 32.20 -2.44
C ARG A 108 -30.21 31.11 -3.50
N SER A 109 -30.35 31.50 -4.77
CA SER A 109 -30.40 30.58 -5.91
C SER A 109 -29.04 29.90 -6.15
N LEU A 110 -27.96 30.67 -6.06
CA LEU A 110 -26.58 30.20 -6.20
C LEU A 110 -26.20 29.23 -5.07
N MET A 111 -26.54 29.56 -3.82
CA MET A 111 -26.35 28.69 -2.65
C MET A 111 -27.15 27.41 -2.72
N LYS A 112 -28.41 27.46 -3.20
CA LYS A 112 -29.21 26.25 -3.44
C LYS A 112 -28.57 25.35 -4.50
N SER A 113 -28.08 25.92 -5.60
CA SER A 113 -27.38 25.17 -6.66
C SER A 113 -26.07 24.57 -6.16
N PHE A 114 -25.29 25.34 -5.39
CA PHE A 114 -24.06 24.90 -4.75
C PHE A 114 -24.32 23.72 -3.79
N LEU A 115 -25.25 23.86 -2.86
CA LEU A 115 -25.59 22.80 -1.90
C LEU A 115 -26.04 21.52 -2.58
N LEU A 116 -26.87 21.62 -3.64
CA LEU A 116 -27.33 20.45 -4.37
C LEU A 116 -26.17 19.73 -5.06
N LYS A 117 -25.26 20.46 -5.71
CA LYS A 117 -24.04 19.88 -6.30
C LYS A 117 -23.11 19.29 -5.23
N TYR A 118 -22.98 19.96 -4.10
CA TYR A 118 -22.17 19.52 -2.97
C TYR A 118 -22.69 18.20 -2.37
N ILE A 119 -24.02 18.08 -2.17
CA ILE A 119 -24.66 16.85 -1.70
C ILE A 119 -24.39 15.70 -2.67
N VAL A 120 -24.48 15.93 -3.99
CA VAL A 120 -24.16 14.90 -5.00
C VAL A 120 -22.71 14.45 -4.88
N VAL A 121 -21.76 15.37 -4.65
CA VAL A 121 -20.35 15.04 -4.43
C VAL A 121 -20.17 14.19 -3.16
N ILE A 122 -20.82 14.56 -2.06
CA ILE A 122 -20.77 13.80 -0.80
C ILE A 122 -21.35 12.39 -0.97
N ILE A 123 -22.49 12.25 -1.67
CA ILE A 123 -23.09 10.94 -1.96
C ILE A 123 -22.16 10.09 -2.82
N ALA A 124 -21.47 10.70 -3.80
CA ALA A 124 -20.49 9.99 -4.62
C ALA A 124 -19.32 9.48 -3.77
N PHE A 125 -18.79 10.27 -2.84
CA PHE A 125 -17.76 9.83 -1.90
C PHE A 125 -18.24 8.72 -0.97
N TRP A 126 -19.45 8.83 -0.42
CA TRP A 126 -20.05 7.77 0.41
C TRP A 126 -20.17 6.46 -0.36
N THR A 127 -20.68 6.52 -1.59
CA THR A 127 -20.81 5.35 -2.46
C THR A 127 -19.45 4.75 -2.76
N PHE A 128 -18.44 5.58 -3.05
CA PHE A 128 -17.08 5.12 -3.31
C PHE A 128 -16.45 4.45 -2.10
N ILE A 129 -16.55 5.03 -0.91
CA ILE A 129 -16.01 4.45 0.32
C ILE A 129 -16.66 3.09 0.60
N LEU A 130 -17.99 3.01 0.56
CA LEU A 130 -18.70 1.77 0.85
C LEU A 130 -18.45 0.67 -0.20
N SER A 131 -18.19 1.02 -1.46
CA SER A 131 -17.93 0.04 -2.53
C SER A 131 -16.45 -0.35 -2.66
N VAL A 132 -15.54 0.61 -2.61
CA VAL A 132 -14.12 0.38 -2.90
C VAL A 132 -13.32 0.08 -1.65
N TRP A 133 -13.51 0.83 -0.56
CA TRP A 133 -12.72 0.58 0.66
C TRP A 133 -13.12 -0.74 1.30
N SER A 134 -14.39 -1.13 1.21
CA SER A 134 -14.85 -2.45 1.67
C SER A 134 -14.12 -3.63 1.04
N ILE A 135 -13.47 -3.47 -0.13
CA ILE A 135 -12.62 -4.51 -0.74
C ILE A 135 -11.42 -4.84 0.16
N TYR A 136 -10.81 -3.87 0.84
CA TYR A 136 -9.71 -4.19 1.76
C TYR A 136 -10.23 -4.83 3.05
N TRP A 137 -11.27 -4.27 3.66
CA TRP A 137 -11.87 -4.82 4.88
C TRP A 137 -12.42 -6.24 4.66
N GLY A 138 -12.98 -6.51 3.49
CA GLY A 138 -13.50 -7.82 3.11
C GLY A 138 -12.43 -8.91 3.07
N SER A 139 -11.16 -8.59 2.80
CA SER A 139 -10.08 -9.60 2.79
C SER A 139 -9.69 -10.05 4.20
N MET A 140 -10.04 -9.24 5.21
CA MET A 140 -9.80 -9.49 6.63
C MET A 140 -11.04 -10.07 7.34
N TYR A 141 -12.22 -9.95 6.74
CA TYR A 141 -13.49 -10.27 7.39
C TYR A 141 -13.66 -11.77 7.71
N HIS A 142 -13.95 -12.13 8.96
CA HIS A 142 -14.03 -13.52 9.45
C HIS A 142 -12.76 -14.36 9.23
N ARG A 143 -11.58 -13.74 9.30
CA ARG A 143 -10.30 -14.45 9.16
C ARG A 143 -10.12 -15.56 10.17
N GLU A 144 -10.56 -15.36 11.41
CA GLU A 144 -10.42 -16.31 12.52
C GLU A 144 -11.00 -17.68 12.18
N ASN A 145 -12.14 -17.71 11.46
CA ASN A 145 -12.79 -18.96 11.04
C ASN A 145 -12.05 -19.70 9.90
N ARG A 146 -11.07 -19.05 9.25
CA ARG A 146 -10.32 -19.60 8.11
C ARG A 146 -8.87 -19.90 8.43
N LEU A 147 -8.45 -19.73 9.69
CA LEU A 147 -7.10 -20.12 10.12
C LEU A 147 -6.87 -21.63 9.94
N ILE A 148 -7.94 -22.43 9.99
CA ILE A 148 -7.95 -23.86 9.64
C ILE A 148 -7.48 -24.14 8.20
N ASN A 149 -7.46 -23.17 7.28
CA ASN A 149 -6.89 -23.36 5.95
C ASN A 149 -5.36 -23.36 5.94
N LEU A 150 -4.72 -23.01 7.06
CA LEU A 150 -3.27 -23.06 7.23
C LEU A 150 -2.88 -24.42 7.82
N GLY A 151 -2.42 -25.32 6.96
CA GLY A 151 -1.99 -26.67 7.36
C GLY A 151 -0.56 -26.70 7.91
N ILE A 152 -0.37 -27.33 9.07
CA ILE A 152 0.92 -27.69 9.67
C ILE A 152 1.09 -29.21 9.59
N LEU A 153 2.27 -29.65 9.17
CA LEU A 153 2.62 -31.07 9.13
C LEU A 153 3.13 -31.52 10.51
N VAL A 154 2.62 -32.63 11.02
CA VAL A 154 3.14 -33.30 12.21
C VAL A 154 3.60 -34.69 11.80
N ASN A 155 4.92 -34.88 11.71
CA ASN A 155 5.49 -36.18 11.36
C ASN A 155 5.92 -36.94 12.61
N VAL A 156 5.31 -38.09 12.81
CA VAL A 156 5.50 -38.93 13.99
C VAL A 156 6.25 -40.20 13.63
N GLU A 157 6.70 -40.94 14.65
CA GLU A 157 7.33 -42.24 14.45
C GLU A 157 6.32 -43.23 13.84
N THR A 158 6.81 -44.35 13.31
CA THR A 158 5.97 -45.36 12.63
C THR A 158 4.80 -45.85 13.49
N ASP A 159 4.99 -45.87 14.81
CA ASP A 159 3.94 -46.19 15.77
C ASP A 159 3.56 -44.96 16.59
N ILE A 160 2.31 -44.52 16.44
CA ILE A 160 1.73 -43.37 17.13
C ILE A 160 1.60 -43.62 18.63
N SER A 161 1.52 -44.88 19.06
CA SER A 161 1.41 -45.25 20.47
C SER A 161 2.70 -45.04 21.26
N LEU A 162 3.82 -44.79 20.56
CA LEU A 162 5.09 -44.50 21.20
C LEU A 162 5.04 -43.19 22.01
N PRO A 163 5.68 -43.10 23.19
CA PRO A 163 5.52 -42.00 24.14
C PRO A 163 5.66 -40.58 23.54
N VAL A 164 6.65 -40.33 22.69
CA VAL A 164 6.87 -39.00 22.08
C VAL A 164 5.83 -38.73 20.99
N SER A 165 5.55 -39.74 20.16
CA SER A 165 4.56 -39.67 19.09
C SER A 165 3.13 -39.49 19.62
N GLN A 166 2.81 -40.13 20.74
CA GLN A 166 1.52 -39.99 21.43
C GLN A 166 1.36 -38.58 22.01
N ALA A 167 2.42 -38.02 22.63
CA ALA A 167 2.38 -36.64 23.14
C ALA A 167 2.15 -35.63 22.02
N MET A 168 2.83 -35.78 20.87
CA MET A 168 2.58 -34.92 19.72
C MET A 168 1.15 -35.06 19.19
N TYR A 169 0.64 -36.30 19.10
CA TYR A 169 -0.73 -36.54 18.66
C TYR A 169 -1.74 -35.84 19.56
N LEU A 170 -1.64 -36.04 20.88
CA LEU A 170 -2.52 -35.42 21.88
C LEU A 170 -2.44 -33.89 21.86
N SER A 171 -1.28 -33.33 21.50
CA SER A 171 -1.09 -31.88 21.43
C SER A 171 -1.88 -31.22 20.30
N THR A 172 -2.09 -31.91 19.18
CA THR A 172 -2.87 -31.36 18.06
C THR A 172 -4.38 -31.31 18.34
N ILE A 173 -4.88 -32.23 19.15
CA ILE A 173 -6.30 -32.32 19.51
C ILE A 173 -6.64 -31.49 20.75
N ASP A 174 -5.65 -30.87 21.39
CA ASP A 174 -5.87 -30.03 22.56
C ASP A 174 -6.80 -28.85 22.18
N PRO A 175 -7.87 -28.57 22.95
CA PRO A 175 -8.81 -27.50 22.65
C PRO A 175 -8.17 -26.12 22.52
N SER A 176 -6.98 -25.92 23.10
CA SER A 176 -6.28 -24.64 23.07
C SER A 176 -5.59 -24.33 21.73
N ILE A 177 -5.35 -25.34 20.88
CA ILE A 177 -4.60 -25.22 19.61
C ILE A 177 -5.37 -25.78 18.41
N SER A 178 -6.20 -26.80 18.61
CA SER A 178 -6.94 -27.50 17.55
C SER A 178 -7.78 -26.61 16.63
N THR A 179 -8.25 -25.45 17.12
CA THR A 179 -9.05 -24.48 16.35
C THR A 179 -8.21 -23.42 15.63
N SER A 180 -6.92 -23.32 15.92
CA SER A 180 -6.05 -22.24 15.43
C SER A 180 -5.42 -22.55 14.07
N LEU A 181 -5.11 -23.81 13.75
CA LEU A 181 -4.49 -24.25 12.50
C LEU A 181 -4.98 -25.66 12.16
N SER A 182 -4.86 -26.07 10.89
CA SER A 182 -5.09 -27.48 10.54
C SER A 182 -3.84 -28.31 10.79
N TRP A 183 -3.99 -29.44 11.47
CA TRP A 183 -2.88 -30.34 11.80
C TRP A 183 -2.98 -31.60 10.93
N HIS A 184 -1.94 -31.88 10.16
CA HIS A 184 -1.88 -33.03 9.26
C HIS A 184 -0.84 -34.03 9.75
N PHE A 185 -1.28 -35.25 10.03
CA PHE A 185 -0.38 -36.32 10.46
C PHE A 185 0.21 -37.07 9.29
N ASN A 186 1.51 -37.34 9.36
CA ASN A 186 2.15 -38.33 8.53
C ASN A 186 3.15 -39.15 9.37
N SER A 187 3.54 -40.29 8.84
CA SER A 187 4.60 -41.12 9.42
C SER A 187 5.59 -41.52 8.33
N ASN A 188 6.80 -41.85 8.74
CA ASN A 188 7.86 -42.35 7.85
C ASN A 188 8.35 -41.36 6.78
N LEU A 189 8.16 -40.04 6.97
CA LEU A 189 8.84 -39.05 6.15
C LEU A 189 10.26 -38.80 6.66
N THR A 190 11.18 -38.60 5.72
CA THR A 190 12.54 -38.15 6.00
C THR A 190 12.58 -36.63 6.26
N GLU A 191 13.62 -36.16 6.97
CA GLU A 191 13.81 -34.72 7.23
C GLU A 191 13.86 -33.90 5.93
N ASP A 192 14.56 -34.41 4.90
CA ASP A 192 14.66 -33.76 3.59
C ASP A 192 13.30 -33.66 2.86
N GLU A 193 12.48 -34.72 2.93
CA GLU A 193 11.13 -34.69 2.37
C GLU A 193 10.23 -33.68 3.09
N ILE A 194 10.33 -33.58 4.42
CA ILE A 194 9.58 -32.62 5.22
C ILE A 194 9.96 -31.19 4.84
N ILE A 195 11.26 -30.92 4.77
CA ILE A 195 11.79 -29.61 4.35
C ILE A 195 11.28 -29.28 2.95
N GLN A 196 11.35 -30.23 2.01
CA GLN A 196 10.85 -30.03 0.65
C GLN A 196 9.33 -29.76 0.61
N LEU A 197 8.52 -30.45 1.42
CA LEU A 197 7.07 -30.23 1.47
C LEU A 197 6.70 -28.83 2.02
N VAL A 198 7.45 -28.34 3.00
CA VAL A 198 7.28 -26.97 3.53
C VAL A 198 7.75 -25.95 2.49
N HIS A 199 8.92 -26.19 1.87
CA HIS A 199 9.48 -25.34 0.83
C HIS A 199 8.58 -25.24 -0.41
N ASP A 200 7.98 -26.36 -0.86
CA ASP A 200 7.00 -26.42 -1.96
C ASP A 200 5.64 -25.82 -1.60
N GLN A 201 5.55 -25.17 -0.44
CA GLN A 201 4.39 -24.46 0.05
C GLN A 201 3.15 -25.31 0.33
N LYS A 202 3.28 -26.64 0.44
CA LYS A 202 2.15 -27.53 0.78
C LYS A 202 1.71 -27.39 2.24
N TYR A 203 2.67 -27.15 3.12
CA TYR A 203 2.44 -26.86 4.55
C TYR A 203 3.07 -25.52 4.94
N TRP A 204 2.51 -24.88 5.96
CA TRP A 204 2.98 -23.60 6.50
C TRP A 204 4.14 -23.75 7.48
N GLY A 205 4.32 -24.95 8.01
CA GLY A 205 5.41 -25.37 8.87
C GLY A 205 5.26 -26.86 9.14
N ALA A 206 6.27 -27.42 9.79
CA ALA A 206 6.27 -28.81 10.20
C ALA A 206 6.84 -28.96 11.61
N ILE A 207 6.32 -29.92 12.36
CA ILE A 207 6.90 -30.42 13.61
C ILE A 207 7.12 -31.91 13.42
N TYR A 208 8.32 -32.40 13.70
CA TYR A 208 8.66 -33.79 13.41
C TYR A 208 9.66 -34.36 14.39
N VAL A 209 9.60 -35.69 14.52
CA VAL A 209 10.61 -36.45 15.25
C VAL A 209 11.79 -36.75 14.33
N THR A 210 13.00 -36.57 14.85
CA THR A 210 14.24 -36.68 14.05
C THR A 210 14.50 -38.11 13.55
N SER A 211 14.01 -39.15 14.25
CA SER A 211 14.18 -40.54 13.85
C SER A 211 13.06 -41.44 14.40
N ASN A 212 12.76 -42.53 13.70
CA ASN A 212 11.75 -43.51 14.11
C ASN A 212 12.06 -44.28 15.42
N ASN A 213 13.25 -44.08 15.99
CA ASN A 213 13.71 -44.76 17.21
C ASN A 213 13.81 -43.83 18.44
N VAL A 214 13.34 -42.58 18.35
CA VAL A 214 13.50 -41.58 19.42
C VAL A 214 12.79 -42.03 20.71
N SER A 215 11.57 -42.53 20.62
CA SER A 215 10.85 -43.05 21.78
C SER A 215 11.51 -44.31 22.35
N ASN A 216 12.07 -45.18 21.51
CA ASN A 216 12.79 -46.37 21.97
C ASN A 216 14.11 -45.99 22.67
N GLN A 217 14.83 -44.98 22.17
CA GLN A 217 16.01 -44.43 22.84
C GLN A 217 15.64 -43.85 24.20
N LEU A 218 14.52 -43.14 24.29
CA LEU A 218 14.01 -42.62 25.56
C LEU A 218 13.70 -43.77 26.53
N ILE A 219 12.91 -44.76 26.12
CA ILE A 219 12.54 -45.93 26.94
C ILE A 219 13.78 -46.69 27.40
N ASN A 220 14.75 -46.94 26.51
CA ASN A 220 15.98 -47.65 26.83
C ASN A 220 16.82 -46.88 27.87
N ALA A 221 16.93 -45.56 27.73
CA ALA A 221 17.62 -44.74 28.72
C ALA A 221 16.95 -44.82 30.09
N PHE A 222 15.60 -44.78 30.15
CA PHE A 222 14.85 -44.99 31.39
C PHE A 222 15.03 -46.40 31.98
N ASN A 223 15.11 -47.43 31.14
CA ASN A 223 15.32 -48.81 31.59
C ASN A 223 16.73 -49.06 32.14
N ASN A 224 17.75 -48.44 31.56
CA ASN A 224 19.15 -48.64 31.89
C ASN A 224 19.70 -47.62 32.90
N GLY A 225 19.02 -46.48 33.09
CA GLY A 225 19.52 -45.38 33.91
C GLY A 225 20.72 -44.67 33.27
N GLU A 226 20.64 -44.40 31.96
CA GLU A 226 21.70 -43.72 31.21
C GLU A 226 21.37 -42.24 30.98
N ASN A 227 22.38 -41.36 31.02
CA ASN A 227 22.19 -39.96 30.66
C ASN A 227 21.87 -39.83 29.16
N LEU A 228 20.84 -39.06 28.83
CA LEU A 228 20.39 -38.85 27.46
C LEU A 228 20.30 -37.37 27.14
N ASN A 229 20.73 -36.97 25.94
CA ASN A 229 20.49 -35.63 25.42
C ASN A 229 19.23 -35.65 24.56
N THR A 230 18.19 -34.96 25.02
CA THR A 230 16.86 -34.92 24.39
C THR A 230 16.65 -33.71 23.47
N SER A 231 17.64 -32.82 23.32
CA SER A 231 17.48 -31.56 22.57
C SER A 231 17.22 -31.75 21.08
N ASN A 232 17.65 -32.86 20.48
CA ASN A 232 17.53 -33.13 19.03
C ASN A 232 16.44 -34.18 18.72
N PHE A 233 15.50 -34.40 19.62
CA PHE A 233 14.47 -35.44 19.46
C PHE A 233 13.29 -34.97 18.64
N VAL A 234 12.90 -33.71 18.79
CA VAL A 234 11.80 -33.09 18.08
C VAL A 234 12.29 -31.78 17.48
N LYS A 235 12.05 -31.60 16.18
CA LYS A 235 12.38 -30.39 15.45
C LYS A 235 11.13 -29.77 14.87
N SER A 236 11.20 -28.47 14.62
CA SER A 236 10.21 -27.70 13.90
C SER A 236 10.89 -26.97 12.75
N TYR A 237 10.31 -27.04 11.56
CA TYR A 237 10.82 -26.38 10.37
C TYR A 237 9.74 -25.47 9.77
N TYR A 238 10.11 -24.22 9.50
CA TYR A 238 9.23 -23.25 8.86
C TYR A 238 10.05 -22.23 8.05
N GLU A 239 9.37 -21.48 7.18
CA GLU A 239 10.00 -20.46 6.35
C GLU A 239 9.27 -19.12 6.53
N THR A 240 9.86 -18.16 7.24
CA THR A 240 9.20 -16.84 7.41
C THR A 240 9.12 -16.08 6.08
N GLY A 241 10.06 -16.32 5.16
CA GLY A 241 10.09 -15.75 3.81
C GLY A 241 8.84 -16.03 2.98
N ARG A 242 8.10 -17.10 3.30
CA ARG A 242 6.85 -17.46 2.60
C ARG A 242 5.80 -16.36 2.67
N ASP A 243 5.56 -15.82 3.87
CA ASP A 243 4.61 -14.74 4.12
C ASP A 243 5.00 -14.06 5.44
N PRO A 244 5.81 -12.98 5.40
CA PRO A 244 6.39 -12.40 6.61
C PRO A 244 5.35 -11.99 7.66
N ASN A 245 4.16 -11.53 7.22
CA ASN A 245 3.10 -11.11 8.12
C ASN A 245 2.45 -12.30 8.83
N THR A 246 1.98 -13.28 8.08
CA THR A 246 1.21 -14.41 8.61
C THR A 246 2.12 -15.35 9.40
N MET A 247 3.35 -15.53 8.95
CA MET A 247 4.32 -16.33 9.67
C MET A 247 4.61 -15.74 11.05
N GLY A 248 4.94 -14.44 11.14
CA GLY A 248 5.26 -13.80 12.41
C GLY A 248 4.07 -13.54 13.33
N SER A 249 2.86 -13.33 12.78
CA SER A 249 1.67 -13.00 13.59
C SER A 249 0.81 -14.20 13.99
N ILE A 250 0.86 -15.32 13.25
CA ILE A 250 -0.05 -16.46 13.44
C ILE A 250 0.72 -17.76 13.58
N VAL A 251 1.53 -18.14 12.57
CA VAL A 251 2.11 -19.49 12.52
C VAL A 251 3.15 -19.68 13.60
N GLU A 252 4.15 -18.81 13.68
CA GLU A 252 5.25 -18.92 14.63
C GLU A 252 4.79 -18.87 16.10
N PRO A 253 3.92 -17.92 16.53
CA PRO A 253 3.34 -17.95 17.87
C PRO A 253 2.57 -19.25 18.18
N THR A 254 1.89 -19.82 17.19
CA THR A 254 1.15 -21.08 17.37
C THR A 254 2.10 -22.28 17.49
N LEU A 255 3.22 -22.30 16.76
CA LEU A 255 4.27 -23.31 16.91
C LEU A 255 4.90 -23.24 18.32
N TYR A 256 5.18 -22.04 18.84
CA TYR A 256 5.68 -21.90 20.21
C TYR A 256 4.66 -22.34 21.27
N ARG A 257 3.37 -22.05 21.05
CA ARG A 257 2.30 -22.54 21.91
C ARG A 257 2.17 -24.06 21.88
N PHE A 258 2.40 -24.67 20.71
CA PHE A 258 2.41 -26.13 20.56
C PHE A 258 3.43 -26.79 21.47
N GLN A 259 4.63 -26.23 21.62
CA GLN A 259 5.61 -26.75 22.57
C GLN A 259 5.08 -26.78 24.01
N SER A 260 4.42 -25.73 24.48
CA SER A 260 3.88 -25.73 25.85
C SER A 260 2.85 -26.84 26.06
N VAL A 261 2.01 -27.10 25.06
CA VAL A 261 1.01 -28.20 25.10
C VAL A 261 1.68 -29.57 24.96
N PHE A 262 2.69 -29.68 24.10
CA PHE A 262 3.50 -30.89 23.95
C PHE A 262 4.18 -31.28 25.26
N LEU A 263 4.82 -30.33 25.95
CA LEU A 263 5.43 -30.57 27.24
C LEU A 263 4.41 -31.00 28.30
N LYS A 264 3.20 -30.41 28.29
CA LYS A 264 2.11 -30.82 29.18
C LYS A 264 1.74 -32.29 28.98
N TYR A 265 1.52 -32.76 27.75
CA TYR A 265 1.16 -34.17 27.50
C TYR A 265 2.34 -35.12 27.71
N LEU A 266 3.55 -34.71 27.35
CA LEU A 266 4.76 -35.47 27.58
C LEU A 266 4.98 -35.73 29.07
N GLN A 267 4.75 -34.74 29.94
CA GLN A 267 4.88 -34.87 31.39
C GLN A 267 3.69 -35.54 32.09
N SER A 268 2.47 -35.38 31.58
CA SER A 268 1.26 -35.92 32.23
C SER A 268 0.84 -37.31 31.76
N VAL A 269 1.25 -37.73 30.56
CA VAL A 269 0.86 -39.00 29.95
C VAL A 269 2.09 -39.86 29.64
N SER A 270 3.00 -39.36 28.80
CA SER A 270 4.10 -40.15 28.25
C SER A 270 5.12 -40.56 29.30
N TYR A 271 5.67 -39.62 30.08
CA TYR A 271 6.66 -39.91 31.11
C TYR A 271 6.09 -40.80 32.24
N PRO A 272 4.90 -40.54 32.80
CA PRO A 272 4.29 -41.43 33.76
C PRO A 272 4.07 -42.86 33.22
N SER A 273 3.71 -43.02 31.94
CA SER A 273 3.57 -44.34 31.34
C SER A 273 4.89 -45.12 31.28
N ILE A 274 6.01 -44.44 31.00
CA ILE A 274 7.35 -45.04 31.03
C ILE A 274 7.72 -45.41 32.47
N LEU A 275 7.55 -44.48 33.41
CA LEU A 275 7.91 -44.67 34.83
C LEU A 275 7.13 -45.82 35.48
N ASN A 276 5.84 -45.97 35.17
CA ASN A 276 5.00 -47.05 35.69
C ASN A 276 5.42 -48.45 35.20
N ASN A 277 6.14 -48.54 34.08
CA ASN A 277 6.65 -49.80 33.54
C ASN A 277 8.02 -50.21 34.12
N LEU A 278 8.66 -49.35 34.93
CA LEU A 278 9.96 -49.63 35.53
C LEU A 278 9.83 -50.48 36.80
N SER A 279 10.79 -51.39 37.01
CA SER A 279 10.95 -52.06 38.30
C SER A 279 11.50 -51.10 39.38
N THR A 280 11.32 -51.43 40.66
CA THR A 280 11.80 -50.61 41.78
C THR A 280 13.31 -50.31 41.71
N ASN A 281 14.10 -51.27 41.23
CA ASN A 281 15.55 -51.11 41.07
C ASN A 281 15.90 -50.15 39.93
N GLN A 282 15.20 -50.25 38.79
CA GLN A 282 15.41 -49.35 37.65
C GLN A 282 15.02 -47.92 37.99
N PHE A 283 13.91 -47.74 38.72
CA PHE A 283 13.48 -46.42 39.19
C PHE A 283 14.51 -45.78 40.13
N ALA A 284 15.12 -46.55 41.04
CA ALA A 284 16.17 -46.04 41.92
C ALA A 284 17.40 -45.55 41.15
N ASN A 285 17.77 -46.23 40.05
CA ASN A 285 18.92 -45.84 39.22
C ASN A 285 18.72 -44.48 38.53
N LEU A 286 17.48 -44.03 38.31
CA LEU A 286 17.19 -42.74 37.69
C LEU A 286 17.66 -41.53 38.51
N GLN A 287 17.82 -41.68 39.84
CA GLN A 287 18.25 -40.59 40.73
C GLN A 287 19.63 -40.02 40.36
N ASN A 288 20.46 -40.82 39.70
CA ASN A 288 21.82 -40.43 39.29
C ASN A 288 21.89 -39.95 37.83
N THR A 289 20.74 -39.73 37.19
CA THR A 289 20.65 -39.40 35.75
C THR A 289 20.00 -38.05 35.51
N ASN A 290 20.19 -37.51 34.30
CA ASN A 290 19.52 -36.32 33.83
C ASN A 290 18.11 -36.58 33.27
N LEU A 291 17.57 -37.80 33.30
CA LEU A 291 16.32 -38.16 32.60
C LEU A 291 15.06 -37.52 33.20
N LEU A 292 15.11 -37.20 34.49
CA LEU A 292 13.99 -36.52 35.18
C LEU A 292 14.01 -35.00 34.97
N SER A 293 15.14 -34.43 34.54
CA SER A 293 15.32 -33.00 34.28
C SER A 293 15.47 -32.65 32.80
N SER A 294 15.86 -33.62 31.96
CA SER A 294 15.99 -33.51 30.52
C SER A 294 14.75 -34.10 29.84
N TYR A 295 13.97 -33.22 29.23
CA TYR A 295 12.82 -33.60 28.41
C TYR A 295 12.97 -33.06 26.99
N PRO A 296 12.42 -33.75 25.98
CA PRO A 296 12.46 -33.28 24.60
C PRO A 296 11.89 -31.87 24.46
N ILE A 297 12.72 -30.95 23.98
CA ILE A 297 12.32 -29.59 23.61
C ILE A 297 12.31 -29.53 22.08
N ILE A 298 11.38 -28.75 21.52
CA ILE A 298 11.29 -28.56 20.07
C ILE A 298 12.38 -27.59 19.62
N GLU A 299 13.27 -28.04 18.75
CA GLU A 299 14.27 -27.19 18.10
C GLU A 299 13.65 -26.50 16.87
N TYR A 300 13.63 -25.17 16.85
CA TYR A 300 13.02 -24.40 15.76
C TYR A 300 14.07 -23.99 14.72
N THR A 301 13.83 -24.38 13.47
CA THR A 301 14.65 -23.99 12.33
C THR A 301 13.83 -23.14 11.37
N ASN A 302 14.23 -21.87 11.19
CA ASN A 302 13.71 -21.02 10.14
C ASN A 302 14.60 -21.15 8.89
N GLY A 303 14.11 -21.86 7.87
CA GLY A 303 14.87 -22.13 6.65
C GLY A 303 15.15 -20.89 5.82
N ARG A 304 14.23 -19.91 5.82
CA ARG A 304 14.28 -18.70 4.98
C ARG A 304 13.94 -17.46 5.83
N PRO A 305 14.90 -16.94 6.62
CA PRO A 305 14.64 -15.84 7.52
C PRO A 305 14.38 -14.52 6.80
N THR A 306 13.45 -13.74 7.35
CA THR A 306 13.04 -12.42 6.85
C THR A 306 13.63 -11.32 7.73
N THR A 307 14.00 -10.20 7.12
CA THR A 307 14.44 -9.00 7.85
C THR A 307 13.35 -7.93 7.83
N LEU A 308 13.20 -7.16 8.91
CA LEU A 308 12.13 -6.15 9.01
C LEU A 308 12.14 -5.14 7.84
N ILE A 309 13.32 -4.79 7.34
CA ILE A 309 13.49 -3.84 6.24
C ILE A 309 12.93 -4.35 4.90
N THR A 310 12.90 -5.67 4.69
CA THR A 310 12.37 -6.28 3.44
C THR A 310 10.85 -6.19 3.32
N ILE A 311 10.14 -5.87 4.41
CA ILE A 311 8.70 -5.60 4.37
C ILE A 311 8.40 -4.33 3.55
N ALA A 312 9.32 -3.35 3.56
CA ALA A 312 9.13 -2.08 2.85
C ALA A 312 8.92 -2.27 1.33
N PRO A 313 9.81 -2.94 0.56
CA PRO A 313 9.54 -3.19 -0.85
C PRO A 313 8.34 -4.09 -1.11
N LEU A 314 8.08 -5.06 -0.23
CA LEU A 314 7.04 -6.07 -0.42
C LEU A 314 5.61 -5.54 -0.19
N GLN A 315 5.43 -4.50 0.62
CA GLN A 315 4.11 -3.94 0.89
C GLN A 315 3.97 -2.54 0.34
N VAL A 316 4.63 -1.57 0.98
CA VAL A 316 4.49 -0.15 0.66
C VAL A 316 5.14 0.16 -0.69
N GLY A 317 6.26 -0.49 -1.01
CA GLY A 317 6.95 -0.34 -2.30
C GLY A 317 6.06 -0.72 -3.48
N LEU A 318 5.29 -1.81 -3.38
CA LEU A 318 4.34 -2.21 -4.42
C LEU A 318 3.18 -1.21 -4.59
N ILE A 319 2.74 -0.55 -3.52
CA ILE A 319 1.77 0.56 -3.59
C ILE A 319 2.40 1.76 -4.31
N TYR A 320 3.63 2.11 -3.96
CA TYR A 320 4.37 3.19 -4.60
C TYR A 320 4.57 2.96 -6.10
N ILE A 321 4.76 1.72 -6.55
CA ILE A 321 4.83 1.39 -7.99
C ILE A 321 3.55 1.81 -8.74
N ILE A 322 2.37 1.58 -8.16
CA ILE A 322 1.09 2.00 -8.79
C ILE A 322 0.98 3.53 -8.79
N ILE A 323 1.32 4.17 -7.67
CA ILE A 323 1.19 5.61 -7.49
C ILE A 323 2.17 6.37 -8.40
N ILE A 324 3.43 5.92 -8.50
CA ILE A 324 4.44 6.61 -9.30
C ILE A 324 4.13 6.50 -10.79
N THR A 325 3.63 5.35 -11.25
CA THR A 325 3.21 5.19 -12.65
C THR A 325 1.96 6.01 -12.99
N PHE A 326 1.10 6.30 -12.01
CA PHE A 326 0.02 7.27 -12.17
C PHE A 326 0.56 8.70 -12.36
N PHE A 327 1.52 9.13 -11.54
CA PHE A 327 2.17 10.44 -11.70
C PHE A 327 2.94 10.56 -13.00
N ASP A 328 3.61 9.49 -13.44
CA ASP A 328 4.24 9.42 -14.76
C ASP A 328 3.22 9.73 -15.88
N VAL A 329 2.03 9.13 -15.84
CA VAL A 329 0.96 9.45 -16.81
C VAL A 329 0.54 10.92 -16.73
N MET A 330 0.39 11.49 -15.52
CA MET A 330 0.00 12.88 -15.36
C MET A 330 1.04 13.86 -15.92
N TRP A 331 2.32 13.66 -15.61
CA TRP A 331 3.40 14.55 -16.06
C TRP A 331 3.73 14.39 -17.54
N THR A 332 3.59 13.19 -18.10
CA THR A 332 3.88 12.95 -19.52
C THR A 332 2.73 13.38 -20.44
N THR A 333 1.49 13.51 -19.94
CA THR A 333 0.33 13.95 -20.71
C THR A 333 0.54 15.27 -21.48
N PRO A 334 0.98 16.39 -20.85
CA PRO A 334 1.24 17.63 -21.59
C PRO A 334 2.36 17.50 -22.62
N LEU A 335 3.39 16.70 -22.34
CA LEU A 335 4.50 16.43 -23.27
C LEU A 335 3.98 15.75 -24.54
N TYR A 336 3.13 14.74 -24.39
CA TYR A 336 2.49 14.09 -25.53
C TYR A 336 1.58 15.04 -26.31
N GLY A 337 0.87 15.95 -25.62
CA GLY A 337 0.02 16.96 -26.26
C GLY A 337 0.80 17.92 -27.16
N ALA A 338 1.97 18.38 -26.70
CA ALA A 338 2.84 19.29 -27.46
C ALA A 338 3.39 18.67 -28.75
N ILE A 339 3.64 17.36 -28.73
CA ILE A 339 4.18 16.60 -29.87
C ILE A 339 3.06 16.18 -30.85
N ALA A 340 1.85 15.93 -30.36
CA ALA A 340 0.74 15.39 -31.14
C ALA A 340 0.36 16.24 -32.37
N SER A 341 0.55 17.56 -32.32
CA SER A 341 0.23 18.46 -33.43
C SER A 341 1.27 18.46 -34.55
N LYS A 342 2.49 17.95 -34.29
CA LYS A 342 3.64 18.04 -35.21
C LYS A 342 4.03 16.70 -35.84
N ILE A 343 3.42 15.58 -35.42
CA ILE A 343 3.83 14.23 -35.83
C ILE A 343 2.65 13.47 -36.46
N TYR A 344 2.95 12.59 -37.42
CA TYR A 344 1.95 11.68 -38.01
C TYR A 344 1.30 10.77 -36.95
N PRO A 345 -0.01 10.47 -37.05
CA PRO A 345 -0.75 9.74 -36.01
C PRO A 345 -0.17 8.37 -35.63
N MET A 346 0.28 7.58 -36.60
CA MET A 346 0.88 6.26 -36.30
C MET A 346 2.23 6.39 -35.58
N HIS A 347 3.06 7.35 -35.98
CA HIS A 347 4.33 7.64 -35.31
C HIS A 347 4.07 8.13 -33.88
N TYR A 348 3.03 8.93 -33.65
CA TYR A 348 2.61 9.35 -32.31
C TYR A 348 2.20 8.18 -31.41
N ILE A 349 1.43 7.22 -31.93
CA ILE A 349 1.02 6.03 -31.17
C ILE A 349 2.25 5.19 -30.78
N ILE A 350 3.13 4.89 -31.74
CA ILE A 350 4.36 4.13 -31.50
C ILE A 350 5.26 4.87 -30.50
N LEU A 351 5.42 6.19 -30.66
CA LEU A 351 6.19 7.02 -29.75
C LEU A 351 5.67 6.91 -28.31
N ARG A 352 4.35 6.96 -28.10
CA ARG A 352 3.78 6.80 -26.76
C ARG A 352 4.02 5.42 -26.17
N MET A 353 3.96 4.35 -26.98
CA MET A 353 4.25 2.98 -26.53
C MET A 353 5.71 2.85 -26.10
N VAL A 354 6.63 3.37 -26.90
CA VAL A 354 8.07 3.24 -26.64
C VAL A 354 8.47 4.11 -25.45
N ILE A 355 8.05 5.38 -25.41
CA ILE A 355 8.40 6.29 -24.31
C ILE A 355 7.84 5.78 -22.97
N SER A 356 6.61 5.28 -22.91
CA SER A 356 6.07 4.77 -21.64
C SER A 356 6.88 3.59 -21.12
N GLN A 357 7.28 2.65 -21.98
CA GLN A 357 8.12 1.52 -21.58
C GLN A 357 9.51 1.96 -21.14
N ILE A 358 10.11 2.95 -21.82
CA ILE A 358 11.39 3.54 -21.42
C ILE A 358 11.26 4.22 -20.05
N SER A 359 10.21 5.01 -19.81
CA SER A 359 9.94 5.61 -18.50
C SER A 359 9.87 4.55 -17.40
N TYR A 360 9.09 3.48 -17.61
CA TYR A 360 8.97 2.40 -16.64
C TYR A 360 10.30 1.68 -16.38
N LEU A 361 11.13 1.51 -17.40
CA LEU A 361 12.45 0.91 -17.27
C LEU A 361 13.38 1.74 -16.37
N PHE A 362 13.42 3.06 -16.53
CA PHE A 362 14.26 3.94 -15.73
C PHE A 362 13.70 4.19 -14.32
N ILE A 363 12.39 4.35 -14.17
CA ILE A 363 11.76 4.55 -12.86
C ILE A 363 11.90 3.28 -12.00
N SER A 364 11.75 2.09 -12.59
CA SER A 364 11.98 0.82 -11.89
C SER A 364 13.44 0.61 -11.49
N LEU A 365 14.39 1.15 -12.26
CA LEU A 365 15.80 1.15 -11.87
C LEU A 365 16.01 1.99 -10.62
N ALA A 366 15.46 3.20 -10.58
CA ALA A 366 15.53 4.05 -9.39
C ALA A 366 14.90 3.38 -8.16
N PHE A 367 13.75 2.72 -8.33
CA PHE A 367 13.12 1.92 -7.26
C PHE A 367 14.02 0.77 -6.78
N THR A 368 14.70 0.08 -7.70
CA THR A 368 15.61 -1.01 -7.33
C THR A 368 16.87 -0.48 -6.62
N THR A 369 17.44 0.62 -7.12
CA THR A 369 18.58 1.32 -6.50
C THR A 369 18.24 1.82 -5.10
N LEU A 370 17.02 2.32 -4.86
CA LEU A 370 16.55 2.69 -3.52
C LEU A 370 16.67 1.50 -2.56
N ASN A 371 16.13 0.35 -2.95
CA ASN A 371 16.20 -0.86 -2.12
C ASN A 371 17.65 -1.34 -1.90
N ALA A 372 18.50 -1.25 -2.92
CA ALA A 372 19.92 -1.58 -2.80
C ALA A 372 20.68 -0.58 -1.88
N ALA A 373 20.33 0.71 -1.92
CA ALA A 373 20.92 1.74 -1.07
C ALA A 373 20.61 1.52 0.41
N PHE A 374 19.43 0.97 0.72
CA PHE A 374 19.06 0.51 2.05
C PHE A 374 19.59 -0.90 2.39
N GLN A 375 20.59 -1.39 1.65
CA GLN A 375 21.32 -2.63 1.92
C GLN A 375 20.42 -3.88 1.96
N ILE A 376 19.32 -3.87 1.21
CA ILE A 376 18.47 -5.05 1.08
C ILE A 376 19.21 -6.10 0.24
N ASN A 377 19.46 -7.27 0.82
CA ASN A 377 20.13 -8.36 0.12
C ASN A 377 19.20 -8.98 -0.93
N MET A 378 19.50 -8.73 -2.21
CA MET A 378 18.77 -9.28 -3.35
C MET A 378 19.42 -10.55 -3.93
N ASN A 379 20.60 -10.94 -3.43
CA ASN A 379 21.41 -12.01 -4.01
C ASN A 379 21.18 -13.38 -3.37
N GLN A 380 20.13 -13.52 -2.55
CA GLN A 380 19.82 -14.77 -1.85
C GLN A 380 19.53 -15.92 -2.81
N THR A 381 18.85 -15.63 -3.91
CA THR A 381 18.41 -16.63 -4.89
C THR A 381 19.33 -16.73 -6.08
N TRP A 382 19.87 -15.58 -6.52
CA TRP A 382 20.74 -15.48 -7.68
C TRP A 382 21.85 -14.46 -7.44
N LYS A 383 23.06 -14.74 -7.94
CA LYS A 383 24.22 -13.82 -7.83
C LYS A 383 24.01 -12.46 -8.52
N GLY A 384 23.05 -12.37 -9.45
CA GLY A 384 22.66 -11.14 -10.16
C GLY A 384 21.27 -10.63 -9.77
N GLY A 385 20.87 -10.82 -8.51
CA GLY A 385 19.50 -10.58 -8.04
C GLY A 385 19.03 -9.14 -8.20
N PHE A 386 19.93 -8.15 -8.19
CA PHE A 386 19.62 -6.75 -8.51
C PHE A 386 18.95 -6.63 -9.89
N GLY A 387 19.51 -7.25 -10.92
CA GLY A 387 18.96 -7.20 -12.28
C GLY A 387 17.60 -7.89 -12.38
N VAL A 388 17.43 -9.00 -11.66
CA VAL A 388 16.15 -9.73 -11.61
C VAL A 388 15.08 -8.89 -10.90
N PHE A 389 15.41 -8.31 -9.76
CA PHE A 389 14.52 -7.40 -9.01
C PHE A 389 14.11 -6.21 -9.88
N TRP A 390 15.06 -5.63 -10.62
CA TRP A 390 14.80 -4.54 -11.54
C TRP A 390 13.83 -4.94 -12.65
N MET A 391 14.05 -6.07 -13.31
CA MET A 391 13.15 -6.54 -14.37
C MET A 391 11.75 -6.90 -13.85
N ILE A 392 11.63 -7.47 -12.64
CA ILE A 392 10.32 -7.68 -11.99
C ILE A 392 9.63 -6.33 -11.74
N SER A 393 10.37 -5.35 -11.22
CA SER A 393 9.85 -4.00 -10.96
C SER A 393 9.41 -3.31 -12.26
N TYR A 394 10.19 -3.46 -13.33
CA TYR A 394 9.88 -2.97 -14.67
C TYR A 394 8.60 -3.60 -15.22
N LEU A 395 8.51 -4.94 -15.22
CA LEU A 395 7.32 -5.65 -15.70
C LEU A 395 6.07 -5.27 -14.90
N THR A 396 6.23 -5.08 -13.58
CA THR A 396 5.15 -4.61 -12.70
C THR A 396 4.71 -3.20 -13.09
N MET A 397 5.65 -2.27 -13.28
CA MET A 397 5.36 -0.90 -13.73
C MET A 397 4.72 -0.88 -15.14
N SER A 398 5.17 -1.73 -16.05
CA SER A 398 4.58 -1.87 -17.40
C SER A 398 3.13 -2.35 -17.33
N ALA A 399 2.83 -3.31 -16.44
CA ALA A 399 1.48 -3.81 -16.22
C ALA A 399 0.56 -2.76 -15.58
N VAL A 400 0.94 -2.16 -14.46
CA VAL A 400 0.07 -1.20 -13.74
C VAL A 400 0.05 0.19 -14.40
N GLY A 401 1.19 0.64 -14.90
CA GLY A 401 1.35 1.92 -15.58
C GLY A 401 0.66 1.93 -16.94
N GLY A 402 0.76 0.84 -17.72
CA GLY A 402 0.01 0.69 -18.95
C GLY A 402 -1.51 0.74 -18.72
N ALA A 403 -2.00 0.13 -17.64
CA ALA A 403 -3.41 0.19 -17.25
C ALA A 403 -3.82 1.63 -16.89
N ASN A 404 -2.99 2.33 -16.10
CA ASN A 404 -3.19 3.75 -15.78
C ASN A 404 -3.22 4.61 -17.05
N GLN A 405 -2.34 4.37 -18.02
CA GLN A 405 -2.29 5.12 -19.27
C GLN A 405 -3.57 4.92 -20.10
N ASN A 406 -4.03 3.68 -20.26
CA ASN A 406 -5.25 3.36 -21.00
C ASN A 406 -6.51 3.94 -20.34
N VAL A 407 -6.66 3.73 -19.04
CA VAL A 407 -7.82 4.22 -18.30
C VAL A 407 -7.83 5.73 -18.21
N SER A 408 -6.68 6.39 -18.10
CA SER A 408 -6.59 7.86 -18.11
C SER A 408 -7.21 8.47 -19.38
N LEU A 409 -6.96 7.89 -20.55
CA LEU A 409 -7.53 8.36 -21.82
C LEU A 409 -9.05 8.21 -21.84
N ILE A 410 -9.58 7.14 -21.24
CA ILE A 410 -11.03 6.91 -21.15
C ILE A 410 -11.67 7.90 -20.16
N LEU A 411 -11.08 8.08 -18.98
CA LEU A 411 -11.65 8.88 -17.90
C LEU A 411 -11.50 10.39 -18.16
N PHE A 412 -10.35 10.87 -18.62
CA PHE A 412 -10.18 12.29 -18.95
C PHE A 412 -11.12 12.73 -20.07
N SER A 413 -11.35 11.89 -21.09
CA SER A 413 -12.33 12.20 -22.14
C SER A 413 -13.79 12.09 -21.67
N THR A 414 -14.05 11.42 -20.54
CA THR A 414 -15.40 11.23 -19.99
C THR A 414 -15.70 12.27 -18.91
N PHE A 415 -15.09 12.13 -17.74
CA PHE A 415 -15.21 13.00 -16.58
C PHE A 415 -13.88 13.01 -15.81
N PRO A 416 -13.04 14.06 -15.95
CA PRO A 416 -11.69 14.10 -15.41
C PRO A 416 -11.54 13.73 -13.91
N PRO A 417 -12.45 14.14 -13.01
CA PRO A 417 -12.36 13.78 -11.59
C PRO A 417 -12.38 12.26 -11.31
N LEU A 418 -12.92 11.43 -12.21
CA LEU A 418 -12.92 9.97 -12.05
C LEU A 418 -11.53 9.36 -11.97
N MET A 419 -10.52 10.06 -12.50
CA MET A 419 -9.15 9.57 -12.51
C MET A 419 -8.60 9.35 -11.08
N GLY A 420 -8.98 10.20 -10.13
CA GLY A 420 -8.61 10.02 -8.72
C GLY A 420 -9.29 8.81 -8.07
N PHE A 421 -10.58 8.59 -8.40
CA PHE A 421 -11.32 7.40 -7.94
C PHE A 421 -10.74 6.11 -8.53
N TRP A 422 -10.34 6.12 -9.80
CA TRP A 422 -9.66 4.99 -10.43
C TRP A 422 -8.35 4.65 -9.72
N MET A 423 -7.51 5.65 -9.43
CA MET A 423 -6.23 5.41 -8.77
C MET A 423 -6.42 4.70 -7.42
N LEU A 424 -7.32 5.19 -6.58
CA LEU A 424 -7.62 4.57 -5.29
C LEU A 424 -8.21 3.16 -5.43
N PHE A 425 -9.16 2.98 -6.35
CA PHE A 425 -9.73 1.68 -6.64
C PHE A 425 -8.66 0.67 -7.10
N PHE A 426 -7.82 1.07 -8.05
CA PHE A 426 -6.82 0.22 -8.66
C PHE A 426 -5.72 -0.17 -7.66
N VAL A 427 -5.34 0.73 -6.74
CA VAL A 427 -4.46 0.39 -5.63
C VAL A 427 -5.09 -0.67 -4.71
N ILE A 428 -6.33 -0.43 -4.25
CA ILE A 428 -6.98 -1.29 -3.26
C ILE A 428 -7.23 -2.70 -3.81
N ILE A 429 -7.72 -2.81 -5.04
CA ILE A 429 -8.00 -4.11 -5.66
C ILE A 429 -6.73 -4.94 -5.86
N ASN A 430 -5.58 -4.30 -6.14
CA ASN A 430 -4.29 -4.95 -6.32
C ASN A 430 -3.64 -5.40 -5.01
N ILE A 431 -3.75 -4.60 -3.94
CA ILE A 431 -3.03 -4.85 -2.68
C ILE A 431 -3.82 -5.72 -1.69
N SER A 432 -5.14 -5.85 -1.86
CA SER A 432 -6.03 -6.51 -0.90
C SER A 432 -5.61 -7.94 -0.48
N ALA A 433 -4.91 -8.69 -1.34
CA ALA A 433 -4.42 -10.05 -1.08
C ALA A 433 -2.89 -10.19 -0.99
N THR A 434 -2.16 -9.09 -0.78
CA THR A 434 -0.71 -9.14 -0.44
C THR A 434 -0.46 -8.98 1.05
N PHE A 435 -1.36 -8.28 1.77
CA PHE A 435 -1.29 -8.19 3.23
C PHE A 435 -1.64 -9.50 3.92
N SER A 436 -2.31 -10.41 3.22
CA SER A 436 -2.76 -11.67 3.78
C SER A 436 -2.82 -12.74 2.71
N PRO A 437 -2.45 -13.98 3.05
CA PRO A 437 -2.41 -15.07 2.11
C PRO A 437 -3.83 -15.44 1.70
N ILE A 438 -3.98 -15.78 0.42
CA ILE A 438 -5.27 -16.06 -0.20
C ILE A 438 -6.09 -17.14 0.56
N PRO A 439 -5.49 -18.20 1.15
CA PRO A 439 -6.22 -19.15 2.01
C PRO A 439 -6.97 -18.51 3.20
N LEU A 440 -6.54 -17.34 3.69
CA LEU A 440 -7.21 -16.62 4.77
C LEU A 440 -8.26 -15.62 4.28
N CYS A 441 -8.30 -15.34 2.98
CA CYS A 441 -9.28 -14.47 2.35
C CYS A 441 -10.52 -15.26 1.91
N PRO A 442 -11.70 -14.63 1.78
CA PRO A 442 -12.83 -15.23 1.09
C PRO A 442 -12.45 -15.64 -0.34
N ASP A 443 -13.11 -16.68 -0.87
CA ASP A 443 -12.81 -17.21 -2.22
C ASP A 443 -12.94 -16.18 -3.35
N PHE A 444 -13.73 -15.13 -3.13
CA PHE A 444 -13.80 -13.98 -4.02
C PHE A 444 -12.40 -13.44 -4.37
N TYR A 445 -11.48 -13.34 -3.41
CA TYR A 445 -10.14 -12.77 -3.60
C TYR A 445 -9.20 -13.62 -4.47
N ARG A 446 -9.63 -14.79 -4.94
CA ARG A 446 -8.86 -15.57 -5.93
C ARG A 446 -8.65 -14.80 -7.24
N PHE A 447 -9.47 -13.78 -7.55
CA PHE A 447 -9.22 -12.90 -8.68
C PHE A 447 -7.82 -12.25 -8.62
N THR A 448 -7.26 -12.08 -7.41
CA THR A 448 -5.95 -11.44 -7.22
C THR A 448 -4.80 -12.22 -7.84
N TYR A 449 -4.96 -13.53 -8.10
CA TYR A 449 -3.98 -14.27 -8.90
C TYR A 449 -3.76 -13.67 -10.28
N ALA A 450 -4.78 -13.02 -10.87
CA ALA A 450 -4.66 -12.34 -12.15
C ALA A 450 -4.14 -10.89 -12.03
N MET A 451 -3.95 -10.36 -10.82
CA MET A 451 -3.60 -8.95 -10.61
C MET A 451 -2.07 -8.75 -10.59
N PRO A 452 -1.54 -7.68 -11.22
CA PRO A 452 -0.10 -7.49 -11.34
C PRO A 452 0.66 -7.51 -10.01
N ILE A 453 0.13 -6.83 -8.99
CA ILE A 453 0.83 -6.67 -7.71
C ILE A 453 0.96 -7.97 -6.93
N LYS A 454 -0.03 -8.86 -7.00
CA LYS A 454 0.07 -10.17 -6.35
C LYS A 454 1.19 -11.00 -6.97
N ASN A 455 1.31 -10.98 -8.29
CA ASN A 455 2.35 -11.72 -9.01
C ASN A 455 3.74 -11.13 -8.75
N ALA A 456 3.85 -9.79 -8.74
CA ALA A 456 5.08 -9.11 -8.34
C ALA A 456 5.49 -9.47 -6.91
N TYR A 457 4.54 -9.48 -5.97
CA TYR A 457 4.79 -9.86 -4.57
C TYR A 457 5.39 -11.25 -4.43
N GLU A 458 4.83 -12.26 -5.12
CA GLU A 458 5.38 -13.63 -5.08
C GLU A 458 6.79 -13.68 -5.70
N LEU A 459 7.02 -13.02 -6.84
CA LEU A 459 8.34 -12.97 -7.49
C LEU A 459 9.40 -12.27 -6.62
N LEU A 460 9.03 -11.17 -5.95
CA LEU A 460 9.94 -10.46 -5.06
C LEU A 460 10.32 -11.31 -3.83
N LYS A 461 9.39 -12.07 -3.25
CA LYS A 461 9.73 -13.01 -2.18
C LYS A 461 10.72 -14.07 -2.64
N VAL A 462 10.58 -14.56 -3.87
CA VAL A 462 11.56 -15.48 -4.44
C VAL A 462 12.93 -14.82 -4.55
N VAL A 463 13.04 -13.58 -5.04
CA VAL A 463 14.34 -12.88 -5.12
C VAL A 463 14.96 -12.66 -3.74
N LEU A 464 14.15 -12.21 -2.77
CA LEU A 464 14.63 -11.74 -1.47
C LEU A 464 14.89 -12.87 -0.47
N PHE A 465 14.16 -13.98 -0.55
CA PHE A 465 14.21 -15.02 0.47
C PHE A 465 14.40 -16.43 -0.08
N ASP A 466 14.60 -16.62 -1.38
CA ASP A 466 14.71 -17.95 -2.01
C ASP A 466 13.54 -18.89 -1.63
N THR A 467 12.31 -18.36 -1.71
CA THR A 467 11.08 -19.15 -1.54
C THR A 467 10.80 -20.05 -2.75
N ALA A 468 9.84 -20.98 -2.59
CA ALA A 468 9.34 -21.85 -3.65
C ALA A 468 9.20 -21.18 -5.01
N ARG A 469 9.67 -21.87 -6.06
CA ARG A 469 9.69 -21.35 -7.45
C ARG A 469 8.57 -21.88 -8.33
N LEU A 470 7.63 -22.65 -7.76
CA LEU A 470 6.60 -23.39 -8.49
C LEU A 470 5.67 -22.49 -9.33
N THR A 471 5.34 -21.30 -8.84
CA THR A 471 4.42 -20.37 -9.52
C THR A 471 5.12 -19.33 -10.39
N MET A 472 6.46 -19.30 -10.38
CA MET A 472 7.26 -18.24 -11.00
C MET A 472 6.91 -18.02 -12.48
N GLY A 473 6.75 -19.11 -13.25
CA GLY A 473 6.39 -19.02 -14.68
C GLY A 473 5.02 -18.38 -14.91
N ARG A 474 4.02 -18.71 -14.07
CA ARG A 474 2.70 -18.07 -14.10
C ARG A 474 2.81 -16.59 -13.75
N ASP A 475 3.56 -16.28 -12.69
CA ASP A 475 3.60 -14.93 -12.14
C ASP A 475 4.29 -13.96 -13.14
N PHE A 476 5.38 -14.38 -13.79
CA PHE A 476 5.96 -13.62 -14.92
C PHE A 476 5.01 -13.54 -16.11
N GLY A 477 4.37 -14.66 -16.47
CA GLY A 477 3.43 -14.72 -17.59
C GLY A 477 2.27 -13.73 -17.45
N ILE A 478 1.74 -13.56 -16.23
CA ILE A 478 0.65 -12.62 -15.97
C ILE A 478 1.11 -11.17 -16.10
N LEU A 479 2.30 -10.82 -15.58
CA LEU A 479 2.85 -9.47 -15.74
C LEU A 479 3.07 -9.12 -17.22
N ILE A 480 3.63 -10.04 -17.99
CA ILE A 480 3.85 -9.87 -19.43
C ILE A 480 2.50 -9.77 -20.16
N ALA A 481 1.51 -10.60 -19.81
CA ALA A 481 0.19 -10.56 -20.42
C ALA A 481 -0.51 -9.22 -20.18
N TRP A 482 -0.41 -8.65 -18.97
CA TRP A 482 -0.90 -7.29 -18.69
C TRP A 482 -0.17 -6.22 -19.51
N GLY A 483 1.17 -6.27 -19.56
CA GLY A 483 1.96 -5.35 -20.36
C GLY A 483 1.57 -5.40 -21.84
N ALA A 484 1.47 -6.60 -22.41
CA ALA A 484 1.06 -6.81 -23.80
C ALA A 484 -0.38 -6.35 -24.06
N ALA A 485 -1.33 -6.70 -23.19
CA ALA A 485 -2.71 -6.27 -23.30
C ALA A 485 -2.83 -4.74 -23.27
N ASN A 486 -2.08 -4.08 -22.40
CA ASN A 486 -2.08 -2.62 -22.32
C ASN A 486 -1.50 -1.96 -23.58
N LEU A 487 -0.42 -2.52 -24.14
CA LEU A 487 0.15 -2.05 -25.40
C LEU A 487 -0.83 -2.24 -26.56
N ILE A 488 -1.53 -3.38 -26.63
CA ILE A 488 -2.54 -3.64 -27.65
C ILE A 488 -3.74 -2.69 -27.51
N LEU A 489 -4.15 -2.37 -26.28
CA LEU A 489 -5.30 -1.49 -26.01
C LEU A 489 -5.01 -0.01 -26.29
N LEU A 490 -3.75 0.43 -26.15
CA LEU A 490 -3.38 1.84 -26.23
C LEU A 490 -3.81 2.57 -27.51
N PRO A 491 -3.62 2.02 -28.74
CA PRO A 491 -4.11 2.64 -29.97
C PRO A 491 -5.62 2.88 -29.92
N PHE A 492 -6.39 1.89 -29.45
CA PHE A 492 -7.85 1.99 -29.35
C PHE A 492 -8.26 3.05 -28.35
N CYS A 493 -7.59 3.14 -27.20
CA CYS A 493 -7.84 4.18 -26.20
C CYS A 493 -7.50 5.58 -26.72
N ILE A 494 -6.42 5.74 -27.50
CA ILE A 494 -6.06 7.02 -28.14
C ILE A 494 -7.12 7.43 -29.17
N LEU A 495 -7.55 6.50 -30.02
CA LEU A 495 -8.60 6.76 -31.02
C LEU A 495 -9.93 7.13 -30.35
N PHE A 496 -10.30 6.42 -29.29
CA PHE A 496 -11.48 6.72 -28.50
C PHE A 496 -11.41 8.13 -27.88
N PHE A 497 -10.29 8.48 -27.26
CA PHE A 497 -10.05 9.81 -26.69
C PHE A 497 -10.18 10.90 -27.77
N ALA A 498 -9.52 10.73 -28.91
CA ALA A 498 -9.54 11.70 -30.01
C ALA A 498 -10.96 11.93 -30.55
N ASN A 499 -11.71 10.86 -30.81
CA ASN A 499 -13.09 10.94 -31.31
C ASN A 499 -14.03 11.63 -30.32
N ARG A 500 -13.89 11.30 -29.03
CA ARG A 500 -14.72 11.87 -27.97
C ARG A 500 -14.42 13.34 -27.74
N MET A 501 -13.15 13.72 -27.71
CA MET A 501 -12.73 15.12 -27.58
C MET A 501 -13.16 15.95 -28.78
N LYS A 502 -12.97 15.47 -30.02
CA LYS A 502 -13.48 16.12 -31.22
C LYS A 502 -14.99 16.39 -31.13
N SER A 503 -15.75 15.39 -30.69
CA SER A 503 -17.21 15.51 -30.54
C SER A 503 -17.61 16.52 -29.45
N LYS A 504 -16.85 16.61 -28.35
CA LYS A 504 -17.06 17.61 -27.30
C LYS A 504 -16.78 19.02 -27.81
N MET A 505 -15.63 19.23 -28.46
CA MET A 505 -15.26 20.53 -29.02
C MET A 505 -16.30 21.02 -30.03
N ILE A 506 -16.76 20.17 -30.96
CA ILE A 506 -17.81 20.54 -31.93
C ILE A 506 -19.12 20.97 -31.23
N LYS A 507 -19.51 20.29 -30.14
CA LYS A 507 -20.71 20.64 -29.38
C LYS A 507 -20.55 21.97 -28.65
N GLU A 508 -19.38 22.23 -28.09
CA GLU A 508 -19.05 23.49 -27.41
C GLU A 508 -19.02 24.65 -28.40
N THR A 509 -18.34 24.50 -29.55
CA THR A 509 -18.33 25.50 -30.62
C THR A 509 -19.74 25.78 -31.14
N LYS A 510 -20.57 24.75 -31.37
CA LYS A 510 -21.98 24.95 -31.78
C LYS A 510 -22.80 25.72 -30.75
N LYS A 511 -22.59 25.44 -29.45
CA LYS A 511 -23.24 26.18 -28.35
C LYS A 511 -22.77 27.63 -28.31
N GLN A 512 -21.47 27.90 -28.46
CA GLN A 512 -20.94 29.25 -28.52
C GLN A 512 -21.52 30.04 -29.70
N ILE A 513 -21.52 29.46 -30.91
CA ILE A 513 -22.13 30.06 -32.10
C ILE A 513 -23.64 30.33 -31.89
N GLN A 514 -24.35 29.43 -31.21
CA GLN A 514 -25.76 29.63 -30.90
C GLN A 514 -25.97 30.78 -29.89
N LEU A 515 -25.14 30.86 -28.85
CA LEU A 515 -25.18 31.95 -27.86
C LEU A 515 -24.86 33.31 -28.50
N GLU A 516 -23.90 33.36 -29.42
CA GLU A 516 -23.58 34.56 -30.20
C GLU A 516 -24.75 34.98 -31.10
N LYS A 517 -25.42 34.01 -31.74
CA LYS A 517 -26.61 34.27 -32.60
C LYS A 517 -27.85 34.69 -31.80
N GLU A 518 -28.03 34.20 -30.59
CA GLU A 518 -29.13 34.54 -29.70
C GLU A 518 -28.97 35.92 -29.03
N GLY A 519 -27.90 36.67 -29.36
CA GLY A 519 -27.83 38.10 -29.03
C GLY A 519 -27.59 38.42 -27.57
N LYS A 520 -27.02 37.50 -26.78
CA LYS A 520 -26.33 37.88 -25.53
C LYS A 520 -24.95 38.42 -25.90
N LYS A 521 -24.91 39.66 -26.40
CA LYS A 521 -23.69 40.46 -26.30
C LYS A 521 -23.35 40.53 -24.80
N VAL A 522 -22.18 39.99 -24.46
CA VAL A 522 -21.54 40.10 -23.14
C VAL A 522 -21.52 41.55 -22.69
#